data_AF-A0A4U0XQJ2-F1
#
_entry.id   AF-A0A4U0XQJ2-F1
#
_cell.length_a   1.000
_cell.length_b   1.000
_cell.length_c   1.000
_cell.angle_alpha   90.00
_cell.angle_beta   90.00
_cell.angle_gamma   90.00
#
_symmetry.space_group_name_H-M   'P 1'
#
loop_
_entity.id
_entity.type
_entity.pdbx_description
1 polymer ?
#
loop_
_entity_poly.entity_id
_entity_poly.type
_entity_poly.pdbx_seq_one_letter_code
_entity_poly.pdbx_strand_id
1 'polypeptide(L)'
;MKSIMAVLALAAMFGAGVLAAVIPTCDETDIVQAKSLIETPTLQFQQVMGNLSYLFGWTLAGSAVDTDELDLGCSDISNLGHGKWAAQGLNPAYIQEPVCNQSHGNPNATLALPWELYYSTEIFVTQMLNAFAPNNTAAFTYLCENLRFLSLDGFHLSDSRVINASCTKAGTLQPPRPFTAAPGVELNTNATVAYRNTISTLYGLMYASSALSNTELNIYCAHEPNYVRSLNTLLLNGTLVEETICNITQPLSVDSSIAALRTWSSKAFITVIENISNVSGWLAWLSNNLDVDAMNSVGLDGATVLAQVTQDAASS
;
A
#
# COMPACT_ATOMS: atom_id res chain seq x y z
N MET A 1 -14.59 6.22 -47.60
CA MET A 1 -14.15 4.93 -47.03
C MET A 1 -13.22 5.24 -45.87
N LYS A 2 -13.62 4.86 -44.63
CA LYS A 2 -12.85 4.46 -43.42
C LYS A 2 -11.50 5.15 -43.12
N SER A 3 -11.09 5.55 -41.92
CA SER A 3 -11.56 5.58 -40.51
C SER A 3 -10.43 6.31 -39.76
N ILE A 4 -10.64 7.39 -39.00
CA ILE A 4 -10.77 7.45 -37.53
C ILE A 4 -9.95 6.40 -36.75
N MET A 5 -8.98 6.86 -35.93
CA MET A 5 -8.65 6.39 -34.56
C MET A 5 -7.68 7.41 -33.93
N ALA A 6 -8.16 8.34 -33.11
CA ALA A 6 -8.55 8.21 -31.70
C ALA A 6 -7.37 8.43 -30.75
N VAL A 7 -7.19 9.70 -30.38
CA VAL A 7 -6.46 10.17 -29.20
C VAL A 7 -7.21 9.65 -27.97
N LEU A 8 -6.60 8.71 -27.23
CA LEU A 8 -7.11 8.27 -25.93
C LEU A 8 -6.63 9.28 -24.87
N ALA A 9 -7.55 10.17 -24.52
CA ALA A 9 -7.46 11.00 -23.33
C ALA A 9 -7.68 10.12 -22.10
N LEU A 10 -6.65 10.00 -21.25
CA LEU A 10 -6.79 9.50 -19.88
C LEU A 10 -7.32 10.66 -19.03
N ALA A 11 -8.62 10.94 -19.17
CA ALA A 11 -9.32 11.91 -18.33
C ALA A 11 -9.69 11.24 -17.00
N ALA A 12 -9.43 11.96 -15.92
CA ALA A 12 -9.78 11.63 -14.55
C ALA A 12 -11.21 11.09 -14.42
N MET A 13 -11.32 9.85 -13.95
CA MET A 13 -12.53 9.29 -13.36
C MET A 13 -12.12 8.42 -12.15
N PHE A 14 -11.84 9.07 -11.02
CA PHE A 14 -12.02 8.43 -9.72
C PHE A 14 -13.26 9.05 -9.05
N GLY A 15 -14.40 8.94 -9.75
CA GLY A 15 -15.68 8.90 -9.06
C GLY A 15 -15.80 7.55 -8.35
N ALA A 16 -16.57 7.49 -7.28
CA ALA A 16 -16.80 6.31 -6.43
C ALA A 16 -17.55 5.15 -7.16
N GLY A 17 -17.06 4.74 -8.32
CA GLY A 17 -17.43 3.51 -9.01
C GLY A 17 -16.48 2.39 -8.62
N VAL A 18 -17.02 1.19 -8.52
CA VAL A 18 -16.31 -0.06 -8.22
C VAL A 18 -15.04 -0.14 -9.07
N LEU A 19 -13.87 0.00 -8.42
CA LEU A 19 -12.58 -0.23 -9.05
C LEU A 19 -12.47 -1.73 -9.28
N ALA A 20 -12.85 -2.20 -10.48
CA ALA A 20 -12.43 -3.53 -10.90
C ALA A 20 -10.90 -3.60 -10.74
N ALA A 21 -10.40 -4.65 -10.10
CA ALA A 21 -8.97 -4.86 -9.93
C ALA A 21 -8.32 -5.02 -11.31
N VAL A 22 -7.84 -3.92 -11.88
CA VAL A 22 -7.07 -3.95 -13.12
C VAL A 22 -5.68 -4.48 -12.74
N ILE A 23 -5.35 -5.68 -13.20
CA ILE A 23 -3.97 -6.17 -13.20
C ILE A 23 -3.20 -5.24 -14.15
N PRO A 24 -2.20 -4.48 -13.67
CA PRO A 24 -1.47 -3.56 -14.53
C PRO A 24 -0.83 -4.32 -15.69
N THR A 25 -0.90 -3.76 -16.89
CA THR A 25 -0.08 -4.26 -18.00
C THR A 25 1.38 -3.99 -17.68
N CYS A 26 2.21 -5.04 -17.65
CA CYS A 26 3.62 -4.94 -17.33
C CYS A 26 4.35 -4.10 -18.40
N ASP A 27 4.84 -2.91 -18.05
CA ASP A 27 5.97 -2.32 -18.78
C ASP A 27 7.22 -3.15 -18.45
N GLU A 28 7.84 -3.73 -19.47
CA GLU A 28 9.02 -4.59 -19.31
C GLU A 28 10.16 -3.85 -18.57
N THR A 29 10.29 -2.53 -18.79
CA THR A 29 11.35 -1.71 -18.20
C THR A 29 11.15 -1.57 -16.69
N ASP A 30 9.92 -1.31 -16.26
CA ASP A 30 9.57 -1.13 -14.85
C ASP A 30 9.69 -2.44 -14.06
N ILE A 31 9.39 -3.57 -14.70
CA ILE A 31 9.54 -4.89 -14.09
C ILE A 31 11.00 -5.28 -13.94
N VAL A 32 11.86 -4.97 -14.92
CA VAL A 32 13.30 -5.19 -14.80
C VAL A 32 13.87 -4.41 -13.62
N GLN A 33 13.47 -3.15 -13.44
CA GLN A 33 13.91 -2.34 -12.31
C GLN A 33 13.43 -2.92 -10.97
N ALA A 34 12.15 -3.30 -10.86
CA ALA A 34 11.60 -3.88 -9.64
C ALA A 34 12.27 -5.21 -9.27
N LYS A 35 12.54 -6.07 -10.25
CA LYS A 35 13.30 -7.33 -10.06
C LYS A 35 14.73 -7.07 -9.60
N SER A 36 15.42 -6.11 -10.20
CA SER A 36 16.77 -5.74 -9.78
C SER A 36 16.80 -5.29 -8.31
N LEU A 37 15.77 -4.58 -7.85
CA LEU A 37 15.63 -4.18 -6.46
C LEU A 37 15.31 -5.35 -5.53
N ILE A 38 14.63 -6.40 -6.00
CA ILE A 38 14.43 -7.64 -5.23
C ILE A 38 15.73 -8.43 -5.10
N GLU A 39 16.51 -8.53 -6.18
CA GLU A 39 17.78 -9.27 -6.21
C GLU A 39 18.89 -8.57 -5.42
N THR A 40 18.96 -7.23 -5.52
CA THR A 40 19.95 -6.39 -4.82
C THR A 40 19.24 -5.26 -4.08
N PRO A 41 18.62 -5.56 -2.92
CA PRO A 41 17.75 -4.61 -2.27
C PRO A 41 18.51 -3.51 -1.52
N THR A 42 17.95 -2.30 -1.57
CA THR A 42 18.35 -1.23 -0.64
C THR A 42 17.85 -1.57 0.76
N LEU A 43 18.47 -0.97 1.79
CA LEU A 43 18.02 -1.15 3.18
C LEU A 43 16.56 -0.72 3.35
N GLN A 44 16.17 0.39 2.70
CA GLN A 44 14.84 0.96 2.80
C GLN A 44 13.80 0.12 2.07
N PHE A 45 14.15 -0.47 0.92
CA PHE A 45 13.28 -1.44 0.27
C PHE A 45 13.06 -2.68 1.14
N GLN A 46 14.11 -3.22 1.78
CA GLN A 46 13.96 -4.34 2.72
C GLN A 46 13.04 -3.98 3.90
N GLN A 47 13.12 -2.74 4.40
CA GLN A 47 12.22 -2.25 5.45
C GLN A 47 10.77 -2.20 4.95
N VAL A 48 10.50 -1.64 3.77
CA VAL A 48 9.17 -1.59 3.17
C VAL A 48 8.61 -3.00 2.98
N MET A 49 9.36 -3.90 2.34
CA MET A 49 8.90 -5.26 2.07
C MET A 49 8.77 -6.10 3.34
N GLY A 50 9.64 -5.88 4.32
CA GLY A 50 9.54 -6.50 5.63
C GLY A 50 8.28 -6.09 6.38
N ASN A 51 7.99 -4.78 6.44
CA ASN A 51 6.76 -4.26 7.04
C ASN A 51 5.51 -4.72 6.27
N LEU A 52 5.56 -4.75 4.93
CA LEU A 52 4.47 -5.28 4.11
C LEU A 52 4.22 -6.77 4.35
N SER A 53 5.28 -7.54 4.60
CA SER A 53 5.18 -8.96 4.94
C SER A 53 4.51 -9.19 6.30
N TYR A 54 4.88 -8.39 7.32
CA TYR A 54 4.20 -8.42 8.61
C TYR A 54 2.75 -7.96 8.51
N LEU A 55 2.49 -6.87 7.78
CA LEU A 55 1.14 -6.38 7.52
C LEU A 55 0.28 -7.50 6.94
N PHE A 56 0.77 -8.14 5.87
CA PHE A 56 0.07 -9.25 5.24
C PHE A 56 -0.14 -10.44 6.18
N GLY A 57 0.88 -10.83 6.94
CA GLY A 57 0.76 -11.90 7.94
C GLY A 57 -0.27 -11.59 9.04
N TRP A 58 -0.31 -10.35 9.53
CA TRP A 58 -1.31 -9.91 10.51
C TRP A 58 -2.72 -9.88 9.94
N THR A 59 -2.89 -9.45 8.69
CA THR A 59 -4.19 -9.50 8.01
C THR A 59 -4.65 -10.94 7.79
N LEU A 60 -3.76 -11.87 7.40
CA LEU A 60 -4.07 -13.30 7.33
C LEU A 60 -4.51 -13.84 8.70
N ALA A 61 -3.71 -13.61 9.74
CA ALA A 61 -3.97 -14.08 11.10
C ALA A 61 -5.27 -13.53 11.69
N GLY A 62 -5.58 -12.26 11.41
CA GLY A 62 -6.79 -11.60 11.87
C GLY A 62 -8.04 -11.97 11.07
N SER A 63 -7.89 -12.26 9.79
CA SER A 63 -9.03 -12.52 8.90
C SER A 63 -9.48 -13.98 8.86
N ALA A 64 -8.58 -14.93 9.13
CA ALA A 64 -8.83 -16.37 9.08
C ALA A 64 -10.16 -16.79 9.76
N VAL A 65 -10.77 -17.84 9.23
CA VAL A 65 -12.08 -18.33 9.71
C VAL A 65 -11.93 -19.12 11.00
N ASP A 66 -10.89 -19.95 11.08
CA ASP A 66 -10.62 -20.83 12.21
C ASP A 66 -9.12 -21.06 12.41
N THR A 67 -8.79 -21.83 13.45
CA THR A 67 -7.41 -22.17 13.80
C THR A 67 -6.77 -23.15 12.82
N ASP A 68 -7.55 -23.97 12.11
CA ASP A 68 -7.00 -24.98 11.20
C ASP A 68 -6.35 -24.30 9.99
N GLU A 69 -6.95 -23.20 9.52
CA GLU A 69 -6.36 -22.33 8.49
C GLU A 69 -5.03 -21.71 8.93
N LEU A 70 -4.94 -21.26 10.19
CA LEU A 70 -3.72 -20.71 10.76
C LEU A 70 -2.63 -21.79 10.94
N ASP A 71 -3.01 -22.99 11.36
CA ASP A 71 -2.09 -24.12 11.54
C ASP A 71 -1.45 -24.56 10.21
N LEU A 72 -2.21 -24.52 9.12
CA LEU A 72 -1.68 -24.74 7.77
C LEU A 72 -0.62 -23.69 7.39
N GLY A 73 -0.93 -22.40 7.57
CA GLY A 73 0.02 -21.32 7.30
C GLY A 73 1.24 -21.35 8.24
N CYS A 74 1.05 -21.77 9.49
CA CYS A 74 2.12 -21.85 10.47
C CYS A 74 3.06 -23.03 10.25
N SER A 75 2.52 -24.18 9.83
CA SER A 75 3.34 -25.37 9.57
C SER A 75 4.22 -25.21 8.34
N ASP A 76 3.72 -24.57 7.29
CA ASP A 76 4.48 -24.41 6.04
C ASP A 76 4.03 -23.21 5.19
N ILE A 77 4.36 -22.00 5.66
CA ILE A 77 4.07 -20.75 4.94
C ILE A 77 4.67 -20.73 3.52
N SER A 78 5.81 -21.42 3.33
CA SER A 78 6.53 -21.42 2.06
C SER A 78 5.82 -22.27 1.03
N ASN A 79 5.22 -23.39 1.45
CA ASN A 79 4.33 -24.17 0.61
C ASN A 79 2.97 -23.49 0.42
N LEU A 80 2.40 -22.83 1.42
CA LEU A 80 1.15 -22.07 1.26
C LEU A 80 1.29 -20.96 0.20
N GLY A 81 2.38 -20.19 0.26
CA GLY A 81 2.71 -19.19 -0.75
C GLY A 81 3.32 -19.77 -2.03
N HIS A 82 3.51 -21.11 -2.11
CA HIS A 82 4.19 -21.84 -3.18
C HIS A 82 5.53 -21.22 -3.62
N GLY A 83 6.27 -20.63 -2.67
CA GLY A 83 7.51 -19.88 -2.91
C GLY A 83 7.35 -18.57 -3.69
N LYS A 84 6.15 -18.21 -4.14
CA LYS A 84 5.89 -17.02 -4.96
C LYS A 84 6.07 -15.72 -4.18
N TRP A 85 5.65 -15.68 -2.92
CA TRP A 85 5.81 -14.47 -2.09
C TRP A 85 7.28 -14.05 -1.96
N ALA A 86 8.18 -15.01 -1.75
CA ALA A 86 9.62 -14.71 -1.72
C ALA A 86 10.12 -14.17 -3.07
N ALA A 87 9.69 -14.77 -4.19
CA ALA A 87 10.05 -14.31 -5.53
C ALA A 87 9.50 -12.91 -5.87
N GLN A 88 8.47 -12.46 -5.16
CA GLN A 88 7.90 -11.11 -5.26
C GLN A 88 8.59 -10.09 -4.35
N GLY A 89 9.58 -10.50 -3.56
CA GLY A 89 10.32 -9.65 -2.62
C GLY A 89 9.74 -9.60 -1.20
N LEU A 90 8.64 -10.32 -0.91
CA LEU A 90 8.14 -10.46 0.45
C LEU A 90 9.05 -11.41 1.25
N ASN A 91 8.97 -11.34 2.57
CA ASN A 91 9.68 -12.20 3.49
C ASN A 91 8.71 -13.22 4.13
N PRO A 92 8.71 -14.50 3.68
CA PRO A 92 7.80 -15.51 4.22
C PRO A 92 7.91 -15.70 5.73
N ALA A 93 9.10 -15.53 6.33
CA ALA A 93 9.26 -15.64 7.78
C ALA A 93 8.48 -14.55 8.53
N TYR A 94 8.44 -13.33 7.97
CA TYR A 94 7.69 -12.21 8.57
C TYR A 94 6.18 -12.31 8.30
N ILE A 95 5.75 -13.04 7.27
CA ILE A 95 4.35 -13.42 7.07
C ILE A 95 3.94 -14.49 8.09
N GLN A 96 4.81 -15.48 8.31
CA GLN A 96 4.55 -16.63 9.17
C GLN A 96 4.51 -16.28 10.65
N GLU A 97 5.34 -15.36 11.12
CA GLU A 97 5.42 -15.01 12.54
C GLU A 97 4.05 -14.58 13.13
N PRO A 98 3.30 -13.64 12.52
CA PRO A 98 1.94 -13.32 12.95
C PRO A 98 0.97 -14.51 12.92
N VAL A 99 1.02 -15.32 11.85
CA VAL A 99 0.13 -16.48 11.64
C VAL A 99 0.39 -17.56 12.71
N CYS A 100 1.65 -17.76 13.09
CA CYS A 100 2.09 -18.70 14.11
C CYS A 100 1.95 -18.19 15.55
N ASN A 101 1.51 -16.94 15.77
CA ASN A 101 1.57 -16.35 17.10
C ASN A 101 0.56 -16.99 18.07
N GLN A 102 1.04 -17.95 18.86
CA GLN A 102 0.27 -18.71 19.85
C GLN A 102 -0.41 -17.84 20.91
N SER A 103 0.02 -16.57 21.08
CA SER A 103 -0.59 -15.63 22.01
C SER A 103 -2.05 -15.29 21.67
N HIS A 104 -2.48 -15.56 20.43
CA HIS A 104 -3.83 -15.25 19.98
C HIS A 104 -4.80 -16.43 20.03
N GLY A 105 -4.30 -17.68 20.05
CA GLY A 105 -5.07 -18.92 20.27
C GLY A 105 -6.21 -19.23 19.28
N ASN A 106 -6.76 -18.22 18.60
CA ASN A 106 -7.82 -18.22 17.61
C ASN A 106 -7.67 -16.99 16.69
N PRO A 107 -8.18 -17.03 15.44
CA PRO A 107 -8.26 -15.84 14.59
C PRO A 107 -8.97 -14.67 15.29
N ASN A 108 -8.39 -13.47 15.20
CA ASN A 108 -8.95 -12.31 15.88
C ASN A 108 -8.56 -10.99 15.19
N ALA A 109 -9.45 -10.49 14.33
CA ALA A 109 -9.29 -9.23 13.65
C ALA A 109 -9.09 -8.03 14.60
N THR A 110 -9.75 -8.00 15.77
CA THR A 110 -9.60 -6.91 16.73
C THR A 110 -8.20 -6.87 17.36
N LEU A 111 -7.59 -8.03 17.60
CA LEU A 111 -6.21 -8.11 18.12
C LEU A 111 -5.16 -7.84 17.04
N ALA A 112 -5.45 -8.19 15.78
CA ALA A 112 -4.57 -7.91 14.65
C ALA A 112 -4.59 -6.43 14.21
N LEU A 113 -5.72 -5.73 14.35
CA LEU A 113 -5.90 -4.37 13.87
C LEU A 113 -4.80 -3.39 14.32
N PRO A 114 -4.37 -3.31 15.60
CA PRO A 114 -3.30 -2.40 16.00
C PRO A 114 -1.97 -2.64 15.26
N TRP A 115 -1.67 -3.89 14.90
CA TRP A 115 -0.48 -4.24 14.13
C TRP A 115 -0.63 -3.88 12.66
N GLU A 116 -1.82 -4.08 12.09
CA GLU A 116 -2.14 -3.61 10.73
C GLU A 116 -1.94 -2.11 10.59
N LEU A 117 -2.44 -1.31 11.54
CA LEU A 117 -2.21 0.15 11.58
C LEU A 117 -0.74 0.51 11.75
N TYR A 118 -0.02 -0.23 12.60
CA TYR A 118 1.40 -0.03 12.83
C TYR A 118 2.22 -0.25 11.55
N TYR A 119 2.11 -1.43 10.92
CA TYR A 119 2.93 -1.74 9.76
C TYR A 119 2.54 -0.92 8.53
N SER A 120 1.24 -0.60 8.35
CA SER A 120 0.82 0.36 7.34
C SER A 120 1.47 1.74 7.53
N THR A 121 1.53 2.22 8.79
CA THR A 121 2.25 3.46 9.12
C THR A 121 3.73 3.36 8.80
N GLU A 122 4.41 2.28 9.18
CA GLU A 122 5.86 2.15 8.96
C GLU A 122 6.22 2.02 7.47
N ILE A 123 5.37 1.38 6.65
CA ILE A 123 5.50 1.39 5.18
C ILE A 123 5.42 2.83 4.66
N PHE A 124 4.37 3.55 5.02
CA PHE A 124 4.18 4.93 4.56
C PHE A 124 5.32 5.85 5.02
N VAL A 125 5.74 5.76 6.28
CA VAL A 125 6.88 6.54 6.81
C VAL A 125 8.15 6.27 6.03
N THR A 126 8.47 4.99 5.79
CA THR A 126 9.68 4.62 5.05
C THR A 126 9.61 5.15 3.62
N GLN A 127 8.48 5.01 2.95
CA GLN A 127 8.28 5.54 1.60
C GLN A 127 8.37 7.08 1.56
N MET A 128 7.67 7.78 2.44
CA MET A 128 7.67 9.25 2.52
C MET A 128 9.06 9.82 2.78
N LEU A 129 9.81 9.23 3.72
CA LEU A 129 11.17 9.71 4.04
C LEU A 129 12.19 9.46 2.93
N ASN A 130 11.87 8.61 1.96
CA ASN A 130 12.71 8.29 0.81
C ASN A 130 12.05 8.68 -0.51
N ALA A 131 11.00 9.51 -0.48
CA ALA A 131 10.39 10.08 -1.69
C ALA A 131 11.09 11.37 -2.16
N PHE A 132 12.06 11.86 -1.39
CA PHE A 132 12.80 13.09 -1.62
C PHE A 132 14.30 12.78 -1.65
N ALA A 133 15.09 13.64 -2.31
CA ALA A 133 16.54 13.48 -2.33
C ALA A 133 17.12 13.36 -0.89
N PRO A 134 18.04 12.41 -0.61
CA PRO A 134 18.45 12.04 0.75
C PRO A 134 18.98 13.19 1.64
N ASN A 135 19.55 14.21 1.01
CA ASN A 135 20.16 15.38 1.67
C ASN A 135 19.28 16.63 1.59
N ASN A 136 18.01 16.50 1.19
CA ASN A 136 17.08 17.61 1.09
C ASN A 136 16.47 17.95 2.46
N THR A 137 17.29 18.45 3.38
CA THR A 137 16.84 18.87 4.72
C THR A 137 15.70 19.87 4.64
N ALA A 138 15.72 20.77 3.65
CA ALA A 138 14.65 21.74 3.44
C ALA A 138 13.29 21.07 3.18
N ALA A 139 13.26 19.98 2.40
CA ALA A 139 12.03 19.24 2.19
C ALA A 139 11.51 18.59 3.46
N PHE A 140 12.38 17.97 4.26
CA PHE A 140 11.97 17.36 5.54
C PHE A 140 11.50 18.41 6.56
N THR A 141 12.11 19.59 6.60
CA THR A 141 11.61 20.73 7.39
C THR A 141 10.22 21.12 6.94
N TYR A 142 10.00 21.25 5.63
CA TYR A 142 8.69 21.59 5.08
C TYR A 142 7.63 20.54 5.41
N LEU A 143 7.95 19.24 5.35
CA LEU A 143 7.06 18.18 5.82
C LEU A 143 6.72 18.34 7.31
N CYS A 144 7.73 18.46 8.17
CA CYS A 144 7.53 18.62 9.61
C CYS A 144 6.57 19.78 9.96
N GLU A 145 6.61 20.87 9.20
CA GLU A 145 5.77 22.06 9.41
C GLU A 145 4.37 21.95 8.80
N ASN A 146 4.21 21.18 7.71
CA ASN A 146 3.02 21.25 6.86
C ASN A 146 2.15 19.99 6.87
N LEU A 147 2.59 18.90 7.49
CA LEU A 147 1.74 17.72 7.71
C LEU A 147 0.56 18.02 8.66
N ARG A 148 -0.57 17.34 8.46
CA ARG A 148 -1.81 17.53 9.21
C ARG A 148 -2.27 16.24 9.88
N PHE A 149 -2.41 16.30 11.21
CA PHE A 149 -2.79 15.18 12.06
C PHE A 149 -4.15 14.58 11.68
N LEU A 150 -5.18 15.43 11.55
CA LEU A 150 -6.52 14.97 11.19
C LEU A 150 -6.53 14.26 9.82
N SER A 151 -5.78 14.76 8.83
CA SER A 151 -5.69 14.10 7.53
C SER A 151 -5.05 12.70 7.62
N LEU A 152 -3.98 12.56 8.42
CA LEU A 152 -3.31 11.28 8.64
C LEU A 152 -4.19 10.26 9.38
N ASP A 153 -4.91 10.72 10.41
CA ASP A 153 -5.86 9.88 11.16
C ASP A 153 -7.00 9.36 10.26
N GLY A 154 -7.43 10.17 9.28
CA GLY A 154 -8.39 9.74 8.27
C GLY A 154 -7.94 8.53 7.43
N PHE A 155 -6.64 8.34 7.25
CA PHE A 155 -6.05 7.17 6.60
C PHE A 155 -5.72 6.05 7.58
N HIS A 156 -6.08 6.20 8.86
CA HIS A 156 -5.71 5.30 9.96
C HIS A 156 -4.19 5.10 10.10
N LEU A 157 -3.42 6.12 9.74
CA LEU A 157 -1.97 6.16 9.96
C LEU A 157 -1.69 6.88 11.27
N SER A 158 -0.72 6.37 12.04
CA SER A 158 -0.35 6.99 13.32
C SER A 158 0.33 8.35 13.07
N ASP A 159 -0.46 9.41 13.15
CA ASP A 159 -0.08 10.80 12.93
C ASP A 159 1.21 11.23 13.64
N SER A 160 1.35 10.85 14.91
CA SER A 160 2.49 11.15 15.77
C SER A 160 3.77 10.49 15.26
N ARG A 161 3.69 9.25 14.75
CA ARG A 161 4.84 8.54 14.17
C ARG A 161 5.28 9.21 12.88
N VAL A 162 4.34 9.48 11.99
CA VAL A 162 4.63 10.12 10.69
C VAL A 162 5.30 11.47 10.91
N ILE A 163 4.74 12.31 11.77
CA ILE A 163 5.23 13.67 11.96
C ILE A 163 6.54 13.68 12.75
N ASN A 164 6.67 12.84 13.78
CA ASN A 164 7.95 12.70 14.49
C ASN A 164 9.06 12.20 13.57
N ALA A 165 8.77 11.29 12.65
CA ALA A 165 9.73 10.79 11.67
C ALA A 165 10.21 11.90 10.73
N SER A 166 9.29 12.72 10.18
CA SER A 166 9.63 13.88 9.35
C SER A 166 10.45 14.92 10.10
N CYS A 167 10.04 15.30 11.32
CA CYS A 167 10.77 16.28 12.13
C CYS A 167 12.17 15.77 12.53
N THR A 168 12.28 14.50 12.93
CA THR A 168 13.58 13.89 13.24
C THR A 168 14.51 13.92 12.03
N LYS A 169 13.99 13.62 10.83
CA LYS A 169 14.76 13.70 9.58
C LYS A 169 15.17 15.15 9.24
N ALA A 170 14.34 16.13 9.59
CA ALA A 170 14.65 17.55 9.47
C ALA A 170 15.70 18.06 10.49
N GLY A 171 16.07 17.24 11.48
CA GLY A 171 16.95 17.64 12.59
C GLY A 171 16.23 18.45 13.67
N THR A 172 14.90 18.43 13.71
CA THR A 172 14.08 19.12 14.72
C THR A 172 13.39 18.10 15.62
N LEU A 173 13.57 18.22 16.94
CA LEU A 173 12.99 17.29 17.93
C LEU A 173 11.60 17.70 18.42
N GLN A 174 11.09 18.87 18.02
CA GLN A 174 9.77 19.33 18.41
C GLN A 174 8.89 19.57 17.19
N PRO A 175 7.77 18.84 17.06
CA PRO A 175 6.75 19.21 16.08
C PRO A 175 6.22 20.60 16.45
N PRO A 176 6.05 21.53 15.49
CA PRO A 176 5.54 22.85 15.80
C PRO A 176 4.15 22.75 16.46
N ARG A 177 3.99 23.42 17.62
CA ARG A 177 2.71 23.51 18.35
C ARG A 177 2.03 24.87 18.17
N PRO A 178 0.67 24.94 18.30
CA PRO A 178 -0.24 23.82 18.43
C PRO A 178 -0.88 23.40 17.11
N PHE A 179 -1.17 22.10 17.07
CA PHE A 179 -2.08 21.47 16.14
C PHE A 179 -3.49 22.00 16.37
N THR A 180 -3.87 23.04 15.66
CA THR A 180 -5.28 23.19 15.30
C THR A 180 -5.39 22.70 13.88
N ALA A 181 -6.37 21.83 13.58
CA ALA A 181 -6.92 21.79 12.23
C ALA A 181 -6.99 23.24 11.77
N ALA A 182 -6.26 23.63 10.72
CA ALA A 182 -6.45 24.95 10.16
C ALA A 182 -7.98 25.13 10.01
N PRO A 183 -8.56 26.27 10.41
CA PRO A 183 -10.02 26.43 10.31
C PRO A 183 -10.50 26.00 8.93
N GLY A 184 -11.39 24.99 8.88
CA GLY A 184 -11.85 24.40 7.62
C GLY A 184 -11.10 23.16 7.10
N VAL A 185 -10.23 22.51 7.89
CA VAL A 185 -9.75 21.15 7.53
C VAL A 185 -10.87 20.15 7.75
N GLU A 186 -11.47 19.71 6.66
CA GLU A 186 -12.35 18.54 6.63
C GLU A 186 -11.57 17.33 6.10
N LEU A 187 -11.85 16.15 6.66
CA LEU A 187 -11.35 14.90 6.14
C LEU A 187 -11.81 14.74 4.68
N ASN A 188 -10.88 14.49 3.77
CA ASN A 188 -11.25 14.10 2.42
C ASN A 188 -11.77 12.64 2.45
N THR A 189 -13.07 12.48 2.68
CA THR A 189 -13.73 11.17 2.78
C THR A 189 -13.56 10.34 1.51
N ASN A 190 -13.46 10.99 0.35
CA ASN A 190 -13.24 10.29 -0.91
C ASN A 190 -11.82 9.72 -0.98
N ALA A 191 -10.81 10.50 -0.56
CA ALA A 191 -9.43 10.03 -0.52
C ALA A 191 -9.25 8.88 0.48
N THR A 192 -9.84 8.98 1.67
CA THR A 192 -9.76 7.90 2.68
C THR A 192 -10.42 6.61 2.22
N VAL A 193 -11.57 6.70 1.52
CA VAL A 193 -12.21 5.53 0.86
C VAL A 193 -11.33 4.99 -0.27
N ALA A 194 -10.74 5.85 -1.10
CA ALA A 194 -9.86 5.43 -2.19
C ALA A 194 -8.60 4.72 -1.67
N TYR A 195 -8.03 5.22 -0.57
CA TYR A 195 -6.91 4.58 0.11
C TYR A 195 -7.30 3.21 0.65
N ARG A 196 -8.41 3.11 1.41
CA ARG A 196 -8.92 1.82 1.90
C ARG A 196 -9.12 0.83 0.76
N ASN A 197 -9.76 1.25 -0.32
CA ASN A 197 -9.98 0.39 -1.48
C ASN A 197 -8.67 -0.05 -2.12
N THR A 198 -7.68 0.85 -2.21
CA THR A 198 -6.35 0.58 -2.76
C THR A 198 -5.60 -0.48 -1.94
N ILE A 199 -5.55 -0.35 -0.61
CA ILE A 199 -4.90 -1.34 0.25
C ILE A 199 -5.67 -2.67 0.30
N SER A 200 -7.00 -2.64 0.13
CA SER A 200 -7.83 -3.85 0.02
C SER A 200 -7.54 -4.61 -1.26
N THR A 201 -7.46 -3.91 -2.40
CA THR A 201 -7.07 -4.54 -3.67
C THR A 201 -5.64 -5.07 -3.61
N LEU A 202 -4.69 -4.33 -3.01
CA LEU A 202 -3.33 -4.82 -2.80
C LEU A 202 -3.33 -6.14 -2.01
N TYR A 203 -4.04 -6.21 -0.89
CA TYR A 203 -4.18 -7.43 -0.09
C TYR A 203 -4.75 -8.59 -0.92
N GLY A 204 -5.86 -8.36 -1.64
CA GLY A 204 -6.48 -9.39 -2.48
C GLY A 204 -5.54 -9.93 -3.56
N LEU A 205 -4.77 -9.05 -4.20
CA LEU A 205 -3.76 -9.45 -5.19
C LEU A 205 -2.61 -10.24 -4.55
N MET A 206 -2.14 -9.83 -3.37
CA MET A 206 -1.10 -10.56 -2.63
C MET A 206 -1.56 -11.97 -2.26
N TYR A 207 -2.78 -12.11 -1.76
CA TYR A 207 -3.37 -13.40 -1.42
C TYR A 207 -3.53 -14.30 -2.65
N ALA A 208 -4.19 -13.79 -3.70
CA ALA A 208 -4.42 -14.55 -4.93
C ALA A 208 -3.12 -14.90 -5.68
N SER A 209 -2.05 -14.13 -5.47
CA SER A 209 -0.75 -14.43 -6.09
C SER A 209 -0.16 -15.77 -5.65
N SER A 210 -0.60 -16.32 -4.51
CA SER A 210 -0.16 -17.63 -4.04
C SER A 210 -0.62 -18.77 -4.98
N ALA A 211 -1.82 -18.67 -5.58
CA ALA A 211 -2.40 -19.77 -6.35
C ALA A 211 -1.50 -20.22 -7.53
N LEU A 212 -1.39 -21.54 -7.72
CA LEU A 212 -0.72 -22.22 -8.82
C LEU A 212 -1.67 -22.63 -9.94
N SER A 213 -2.97 -22.69 -9.68
CA SER A 213 -3.95 -23.16 -10.66
C SER A 213 -5.27 -22.38 -10.62
N ASN A 214 -6.04 -22.47 -11.71
CA ASN A 214 -7.39 -21.93 -11.78
C ASN A 214 -8.31 -22.57 -10.73
N THR A 215 -8.06 -23.85 -10.39
CA THR A 215 -8.83 -24.57 -9.36
C THR A 215 -8.62 -23.93 -7.98
N GLU A 216 -7.38 -23.61 -7.62
CA GLU A 216 -7.09 -22.94 -6.34
C GLU A 216 -7.69 -21.53 -6.29
N LEU A 217 -7.63 -20.75 -7.37
CA LEU A 217 -8.29 -19.44 -7.44
C LEU A 217 -9.81 -19.56 -7.26
N ASN A 218 -10.44 -20.56 -7.88
CA ASN A 218 -11.87 -20.81 -7.68
C ASN A 218 -12.19 -21.19 -6.23
N ILE A 219 -11.31 -21.94 -5.56
CA ILE A 219 -11.46 -22.28 -4.14
C ILE A 219 -11.32 -21.02 -3.29
N TYR A 220 -10.30 -20.18 -3.53
CA TYR A 220 -10.12 -18.91 -2.83
C TYR A 220 -11.38 -18.04 -2.96
N CYS A 221 -11.81 -17.77 -4.20
CA CYS A 221 -13.02 -16.99 -4.48
C CYS A 221 -14.27 -17.56 -3.78
N ALA A 222 -14.44 -18.90 -3.76
CA ALA A 222 -15.58 -19.52 -3.09
C ALA A 222 -15.54 -19.36 -1.56
N HIS A 223 -14.36 -19.22 -0.96
CA HIS A 223 -14.18 -19.01 0.47
C HIS A 223 -14.23 -17.54 0.88
N GLU A 224 -13.93 -16.61 -0.04
CA GLU A 224 -13.84 -15.17 0.24
C GLU A 224 -15.00 -14.56 1.04
N PRO A 225 -16.28 -14.90 0.77
CA PRO A 225 -17.40 -14.38 1.54
C PRO A 225 -17.30 -14.60 3.07
N ASN A 226 -16.55 -15.61 3.51
CA ASN A 226 -16.37 -15.92 4.94
C ASN A 226 -15.42 -14.93 5.64
N TYR A 227 -14.49 -14.30 4.91
CA TYR A 227 -13.49 -13.38 5.48
C TYR A 227 -13.98 -11.93 5.53
N VAL A 228 -15.02 -11.57 4.75
CA VAL A 228 -15.48 -10.18 4.55
C VAL A 228 -15.68 -9.42 5.87
N ARG A 229 -16.29 -10.05 6.88
CA ARG A 229 -16.52 -9.40 8.18
C ARG A 229 -15.22 -9.11 8.93
N SER A 230 -14.29 -10.06 8.95
CA SER A 230 -13.01 -9.91 9.64
C SER A 230 -12.14 -8.87 8.92
N LEU A 231 -12.12 -8.89 7.59
CA LEU A 231 -11.44 -7.88 6.77
C LEU A 231 -12.00 -6.46 7.00
N ASN A 232 -13.32 -6.32 7.11
CA ASN A 232 -13.93 -5.03 7.47
C ASN A 232 -13.55 -4.58 8.89
N THR A 233 -13.37 -5.51 9.83
CA THR A 233 -12.89 -5.22 11.19
C THR A 233 -11.44 -4.73 11.19
N LEU A 234 -10.65 -5.20 10.23
CA LEU A 234 -9.29 -4.75 9.95
C LEU A 234 -9.23 -3.42 9.18
N LEU A 235 -10.38 -2.76 8.97
CA LEU A 235 -10.53 -1.51 8.21
C LEU A 235 -10.21 -1.63 6.71
N LEU A 236 -10.19 -2.85 6.17
CA LEU A 236 -10.23 -3.09 4.74
C LEU A 236 -11.68 -3.06 4.22
N ASN A 237 -11.83 -3.01 2.90
CA ASN A 237 -13.11 -3.24 2.22
C ASN A 237 -13.17 -4.72 1.82
N GLY A 238 -13.72 -5.56 2.70
CA GLY A 238 -13.77 -7.01 2.51
C GLY A 238 -14.49 -7.44 1.22
N THR A 239 -15.55 -6.73 0.83
CA THR A 239 -16.24 -7.01 -0.45
C THR A 239 -15.34 -6.72 -1.65
N LEU A 240 -14.54 -5.65 -1.60
CA LEU A 240 -13.58 -5.38 -2.67
C LEU A 240 -12.43 -6.40 -2.70
N VAL A 241 -12.02 -6.93 -1.54
CA VAL A 241 -11.05 -8.04 -1.47
C VAL A 241 -11.62 -9.28 -2.19
N GLU A 242 -12.84 -9.66 -1.84
CA GLU A 242 -13.58 -10.76 -2.49
C GLU A 242 -13.65 -10.54 -4.00
N GLU A 243 -14.15 -9.38 -4.44
CA GLU A 243 -14.24 -9.03 -5.87
C GLU A 243 -12.87 -9.08 -6.55
N THR A 244 -11.81 -8.60 -5.90
CA THR A 244 -10.45 -8.62 -6.44
C THR A 244 -9.98 -10.04 -6.69
N ILE A 245 -10.13 -10.94 -5.71
CA ILE A 245 -9.69 -12.33 -5.80
C ILE A 245 -10.53 -13.09 -6.83
N CYS A 246 -11.85 -12.92 -6.81
CA CYS A 246 -12.78 -13.57 -7.74
C CYS A 246 -12.63 -13.12 -9.20
N ASN A 247 -12.10 -11.92 -9.46
CA ASN A 247 -11.84 -11.44 -10.81
C ASN A 247 -10.54 -12.00 -11.42
N ILE A 248 -9.70 -12.66 -10.63
CA ILE A 248 -8.48 -13.32 -11.13
C ILE A 248 -8.87 -14.70 -11.65
N THR A 249 -8.86 -14.85 -12.97
CA THR A 249 -9.28 -16.09 -13.65
C THR A 249 -8.11 -17.00 -14.05
N GLN A 250 -6.87 -16.53 -13.93
CA GLN A 250 -5.64 -17.30 -14.15
C GLN A 250 -4.59 -16.94 -13.08
N PRO A 251 -3.78 -17.91 -12.61
CA PRO A 251 -2.69 -17.68 -11.67
C PRO A 251 -1.80 -16.51 -12.09
N LEU A 252 -1.56 -15.60 -11.15
CA LEU A 252 -0.64 -14.51 -11.40
C LEU A 252 0.79 -15.06 -11.58
N SER A 253 1.46 -14.56 -12.62
CA SER A 253 2.90 -14.74 -12.75
C SER A 253 3.62 -13.94 -11.67
N VAL A 254 4.88 -14.29 -11.38
CA VAL A 254 5.72 -13.50 -10.46
C VAL A 254 5.83 -12.05 -10.95
N ASP A 255 6.04 -11.85 -12.25
CA ASP A 255 6.15 -10.52 -12.87
C ASP A 255 4.87 -9.71 -12.70
N SER A 256 3.71 -10.29 -13.00
CA SER A 256 2.41 -9.63 -12.80
C SER A 256 2.16 -9.27 -11.34
N SER A 257 2.64 -10.10 -10.41
CA SER A 257 2.52 -9.85 -8.97
C SER A 257 3.44 -8.73 -8.51
N ILE A 258 4.69 -8.69 -8.99
CA ILE A 258 5.63 -7.57 -8.75
C ILE A 258 5.05 -6.26 -9.31
N ALA A 259 4.49 -6.28 -10.53
CA ALA A 259 3.82 -5.14 -11.14
C ALA A 259 2.68 -4.64 -10.25
N ALA A 260 1.80 -5.55 -9.82
CA ALA A 260 0.69 -5.24 -8.94
C ALA A 260 1.14 -4.62 -7.61
N LEU A 261 2.12 -5.24 -6.93
CA LEU A 261 2.68 -4.72 -5.68
C LEU A 261 3.18 -3.28 -5.85
N ARG A 262 3.97 -3.03 -6.90
CA ARG A 262 4.52 -1.71 -7.21
C ARG A 262 3.42 -0.69 -7.52
N THR A 263 2.49 -1.01 -8.40
CA THR A 263 1.40 -0.11 -8.80
C THR A 263 0.49 0.25 -7.63
N TRP A 264 0.01 -0.73 -6.87
CA TRP A 264 -0.95 -0.47 -5.80
C TRP A 264 -0.29 0.15 -4.57
N SER A 265 0.98 -0.16 -4.29
CA SER A 265 1.76 0.58 -3.28
C SER A 265 1.97 2.04 -3.68
N SER A 266 2.23 2.30 -4.97
CA SER A 266 2.35 3.67 -5.50
C SER A 266 1.05 4.45 -5.41
N LYS A 267 -0.09 3.82 -5.75
CA LYS A 267 -1.41 4.43 -5.57
C LYS A 267 -1.73 4.73 -4.10
N ALA A 268 -1.37 3.81 -3.19
CA ALA A 268 -1.55 4.02 -1.75
C ALA A 268 -0.75 5.24 -1.29
N PHE A 269 0.51 5.31 -1.69
CA PHE A 269 1.41 6.42 -1.39
C PHE A 269 0.88 7.76 -1.92
N ILE A 270 0.51 7.83 -3.22
CA ILE A 270 -0.06 9.02 -3.87
C ILE A 270 -1.28 9.52 -3.10
N THR A 271 -2.24 8.62 -2.84
CA THR A 271 -3.51 8.98 -2.20
C THR A 271 -3.28 9.64 -0.83
N VAL A 272 -2.31 9.14 -0.06
CA VAL A 272 -1.96 9.71 1.24
C VAL A 272 -1.16 11.02 1.07
N ILE A 273 -0.04 11.01 0.34
CA ILE A 273 0.89 12.14 0.28
C ILE A 273 0.23 13.43 -0.27
N GLU A 274 -0.71 13.30 -1.20
CA GLU A 274 -1.45 14.44 -1.75
C GLU A 274 -2.45 15.06 -0.76
N ASN A 275 -2.95 14.28 0.19
CA ASN A 275 -4.08 14.66 1.05
C ASN A 275 -3.69 14.92 2.52
N ILE A 276 -2.42 14.70 2.90
CA ILE A 276 -1.93 14.92 4.28
C ILE A 276 -1.56 16.37 4.59
N SER A 277 -1.74 17.29 3.64
CA SER A 277 -1.61 18.73 3.82
C SER A 277 -2.64 19.47 2.97
N ASN A 278 -3.07 20.61 3.47
CA ASN A 278 -3.99 21.52 2.78
C ASN A 278 -3.39 22.92 2.58
N VAL A 279 -2.06 23.06 2.75
CA VAL A 279 -1.36 24.33 2.54
C VAL A 279 -1.42 24.67 1.05
N SER A 280 -1.72 25.94 0.75
CA SER A 280 -1.75 26.41 -0.63
C SER A 280 -0.41 26.13 -1.32
N GLY A 281 -0.47 25.50 -2.50
CA GLY A 281 0.71 25.11 -3.26
C GLY A 281 1.34 23.78 -2.83
N TRP A 282 0.70 22.99 -1.95
CA TRP A 282 1.20 21.68 -1.52
C TRP A 282 1.54 20.74 -2.69
N LEU A 283 0.61 20.54 -3.63
CA LEU A 283 0.83 19.65 -4.78
C LEU A 283 1.92 20.17 -5.71
N ALA A 284 1.95 21.48 -5.96
CA ALA A 284 3.04 22.10 -6.73
C ALA A 284 4.39 21.96 -6.03
N TRP A 285 4.42 22.05 -4.70
CA TRP A 285 5.63 21.82 -3.91
C TRP A 285 6.08 20.36 -4.01
N LEU A 286 5.18 19.39 -3.88
CA LEU A 286 5.49 17.97 -4.05
C LEU A 286 6.05 17.70 -5.46
N SER A 287 5.38 18.16 -6.52
CA SER A 287 5.81 18.01 -7.92
C SER A 287 7.24 18.51 -8.15
N ASN A 288 7.68 19.55 -7.44
CA ASN A 288 9.03 20.10 -7.55
C ASN A 288 10.09 19.42 -6.66
N ASN A 289 9.69 18.62 -5.66
CA ASN A 289 10.61 18.08 -4.65
C ASN A 289 10.67 16.56 -4.60
N LEU A 290 9.69 15.86 -5.17
CA LEU A 290 9.72 14.41 -5.30
C LEU A 290 10.88 13.97 -6.20
N ASP A 291 11.58 12.93 -5.77
CA ASP A 291 12.75 12.39 -6.46
C ASP A 291 12.43 10.97 -6.97
N VAL A 292 12.47 10.81 -8.30
CA VAL A 292 12.07 9.56 -8.97
C VAL A 292 12.96 8.39 -8.53
N ASP A 293 14.27 8.59 -8.45
CA ASP A 293 15.21 7.53 -8.09
C ASP A 293 15.08 7.15 -6.63
N ALA A 294 14.87 8.13 -5.74
CA ALA A 294 14.62 7.89 -4.33
C ALA A 294 13.33 7.06 -4.13
N MET A 295 12.23 7.42 -4.80
CA MET A 295 10.98 6.65 -4.76
C MET A 295 11.15 5.23 -5.33
N ASN A 296 11.86 5.09 -6.45
CA ASN A 296 12.17 3.78 -7.02
C ASN A 296 12.96 2.92 -6.05
N SER A 297 13.88 3.51 -5.27
CA SER A 297 14.72 2.79 -4.30
C SER A 297 13.95 2.17 -3.15
N VAL A 298 12.68 2.55 -2.94
CA VAL A 298 11.78 2.00 -1.92
C VAL A 298 10.59 1.25 -2.50
N GLY A 299 10.68 0.83 -3.77
CA GLY A 299 9.69 -0.03 -4.41
C GLY A 299 8.46 0.70 -4.94
N LEU A 300 8.49 2.03 -5.02
CA LEU A 300 7.46 2.81 -5.72
C LEU A 300 7.78 2.91 -7.22
N ASP A 301 6.76 3.18 -8.01
CA ASP A 301 6.92 3.70 -9.37
C ASP A 301 7.06 5.23 -9.30
N GLY A 302 8.30 5.70 -9.15
CA GLY A 302 8.57 7.12 -8.96
C GLY A 302 8.14 7.99 -10.14
N ALA A 303 8.18 7.46 -11.37
CA ALA A 303 7.77 8.19 -12.56
C ALA A 303 6.24 8.38 -12.57
N THR A 304 5.48 7.33 -12.30
CA THR A 304 4.02 7.39 -12.18
C THR A 304 3.59 8.29 -11.02
N VAL A 305 4.25 8.20 -9.86
CA VAL A 305 3.96 9.07 -8.70
C VAL A 305 4.18 10.54 -9.06
N LEU A 306 5.35 10.88 -9.64
CA LEU A 306 5.65 12.26 -10.01
C LEU A 306 4.68 12.80 -11.08
N ALA A 307 4.35 11.97 -12.08
CA ALA A 307 3.43 12.36 -13.14
C ALA A 307 2.02 12.67 -12.61
N GLN A 308 1.49 11.82 -11.72
CA GLN A 308 0.18 12.01 -11.10
C GLN A 308 0.13 13.29 -10.26
N VAL A 309 1.09 13.46 -9.34
CA VAL A 309 1.17 14.64 -8.47
C VAL A 309 1.29 15.93 -9.30
N THR A 310 2.05 15.90 -10.38
CA THR A 310 2.22 17.05 -11.28
C THR A 310 0.93 17.37 -12.05
N GLN A 311 0.21 16.35 -12.50
CA GLN A 311 -1.09 16.52 -13.15
C GLN A 311 -2.12 17.15 -12.20
N ASP A 312 -2.17 16.69 -10.95
CA ASP A 312 -3.12 17.21 -9.97
C ASP A 312 -2.73 18.62 -9.50
N ALA A 313 -1.44 18.92 -9.39
CA ALA A 313 -0.94 20.28 -9.18
C ALA A 313 -1.33 21.27 -10.29
N ALA A 314 -1.40 20.81 -11.54
CA ALA A 314 -1.85 21.63 -12.67
C ALA A 314 -3.37 21.84 -12.69
N SER A 315 -4.12 21.03 -11.94
CA SER A 315 -5.58 21.04 -11.90
C SER A 315 -6.16 21.74 -10.66
N SER A 316 -5.32 22.07 -9.68
CA SER A 316 -5.66 22.74 -8.41
C SER A 316 -5.45 24.25 -8.45
#